data_AF-A0A379T091-F1
#
_entry.id   AF-A0A379T091-F1
#
_cell.length_a   1.000
_cell.length_b   1.000
_cell.length_c   1.000
_cell.angle_alpha   90.00
_cell.angle_beta   90.00
_cell.angle_gamma   90.00
#
_symmetry.space_group_name_H-M   'P 1'
#
loop_
_entity.id
_entity.type
_entity.pdbx_description
1 polymer ?
#
loop_
_entity_poly.entity_id
_entity_poly.type
_entity_poly.pdbx_seq_one_letter_code
_entity_poly.pdbx_strand_id
1 'polypeptide(L)'
;MTFPEEYHAENLKGKAAKFAINLKKVEERELPELTEEFIKRFGVEDGSVAGLRAEVRKNMERELKGAVRNRVKSQAIEGLVKANDIDVPSALIDSEIDVLRRQAAQRFGGNEKQALELPRELFEEQAKRRVVVGLLLGEVIRTNELKADEVRVKGLIEEMASAYEDPKEVIEFYSKNKELMDNMRNVALEEQAIEVVLAKAKVSEKATSFNELMNQQA
;
A
#
# COMPACT_ATOMS: atom_id res chain seq x y z
N MET A 1 -22.74 -20.11 14.17
CA MET A 1 -22.17 -18.94 13.47
C MET A 1 -22.73 -18.95 12.07
N THR A 2 -23.09 -17.79 11.52
CA THR A 2 -23.53 -17.67 10.12
C THR A 2 -22.40 -17.03 9.35
N PHE A 3 -22.02 -17.63 8.22
CA PHE A 3 -21.02 -17.03 7.35
C PHE A 3 -21.61 -15.80 6.63
N PRO A 4 -20.82 -14.73 6.42
CA PRO A 4 -21.27 -13.57 5.63
C PRO A 4 -21.70 -13.97 4.22
N GLU A 5 -22.55 -13.15 3.59
CA GLU A 5 -22.95 -13.31 2.19
C GLU A 5 -21.73 -13.17 1.24
N GLU A 6 -20.76 -12.36 1.63
CA GLU A 6 -19.52 -12.12 0.87
C GLU A 6 -18.38 -13.10 1.23
N TYR A 7 -18.69 -14.23 1.87
CA TYR A 7 -17.65 -15.19 2.26
C TYR A 7 -16.99 -15.82 1.03
N HIS A 8 -15.66 -15.85 0.97
CA HIS A 8 -14.91 -16.29 -0.22
C HIS A 8 -15.24 -17.71 -0.70
N ALA A 9 -15.66 -18.61 0.20
CA ALA A 9 -16.04 -19.98 -0.14
C ALA A 9 -17.54 -20.07 -0.49
N GLU A 10 -17.86 -20.26 -1.77
CA GLU A 10 -19.24 -20.29 -2.29
C GLU A 10 -20.15 -21.31 -1.58
N ASN A 11 -19.60 -22.45 -1.18
CA ASN A 11 -20.32 -23.49 -0.49
C ASN A 11 -20.74 -23.11 0.94
N LEU A 12 -20.18 -22.02 1.49
CA LEU A 12 -20.40 -21.54 2.85
C LEU A 12 -21.08 -20.16 2.92
N LYS A 13 -21.09 -19.37 1.85
CA LYS A 13 -21.77 -18.04 1.78
C LYS A 13 -23.19 -18.07 2.35
N GLY A 14 -23.49 -17.18 3.29
CA GLY A 14 -24.82 -17.01 3.90
C GLY A 14 -25.34 -18.20 4.72
N LYS A 15 -24.58 -19.31 4.79
CA LYS A 15 -25.05 -20.53 5.47
C LYS A 15 -24.79 -20.49 6.96
N ALA A 16 -25.77 -20.98 7.72
CA ALA A 16 -25.61 -21.23 9.14
C ALA A 16 -24.80 -22.52 9.36
N ALA A 17 -23.68 -22.41 10.07
CA ALA A 17 -22.84 -23.55 10.43
C ALA A 17 -22.82 -23.77 11.95
N LYS A 18 -22.83 -25.06 12.32
CA LYS A 18 -22.56 -25.52 13.68
C LYS A 18 -21.16 -26.13 13.71
N PHE A 19 -20.30 -25.57 14.55
CA PHE A 19 -18.97 -26.14 14.80
C PHE A 19 -19.04 -26.99 16.06
N ALA A 20 -18.75 -28.28 15.93
CA ALA A 20 -18.48 -29.14 17.07
C ALA A 20 -17.04 -28.89 17.53
N ILE A 21 -16.85 -27.88 18.38
CA ILE A 21 -15.53 -27.51 18.90
C ILE A 21 -15.27 -28.32 20.17
N ASN A 22 -14.18 -29.08 20.18
CA ASN A 22 -13.68 -29.71 21.39
C ASN A 22 -12.51 -28.87 21.93
N LEU A 23 -12.79 -28.10 22.99
CA LEU A 23 -11.83 -27.21 23.63
C LEU A 23 -10.92 -28.03 24.57
N LYS A 24 -9.67 -28.23 24.15
CA LYS A 24 -8.72 -29.08 24.87
C LYS A 24 -7.89 -28.33 25.92
N LYS A 25 -7.54 -27.08 25.64
CA LYS A 25 -6.66 -26.26 26.49
C LYS A 25 -7.03 -24.79 26.30
N VAL A 26 -6.94 -24.04 27.39
CA VAL A 26 -6.99 -22.57 27.38
C VAL A 26 -5.72 -22.09 28.06
N GLU A 27 -5.06 -21.14 27.45
CA GLU A 27 -3.84 -20.53 27.96
C GLU A 27 -4.03 -19.02 27.92
N GLU A 28 -3.51 -18.33 28.92
CA GLU A 28 -3.44 -16.87 28.93
C GLU A 28 -2.09 -16.40 28.39
N ARG A 29 -2.06 -15.19 27.83
CA ARG A 29 -0.82 -14.57 27.36
C ARG A 29 -0.17 -13.84 28.52
N GLU A 30 0.96 -14.37 28.99
CA GLU A 30 1.84 -13.68 29.93
C GLU A 30 2.86 -12.84 29.16
N LEU A 31 3.06 -11.59 29.58
CA LEU A 31 4.04 -10.70 28.96
C LEU A 31 5.44 -11.17 29.33
N PRO A 32 6.34 -11.41 28.34
CA PRO A 32 7.72 -11.77 28.65
C PRO A 32 8.45 -10.59 29.27
N GLU A 33 9.41 -10.90 30.13
CA GLU A 33 10.36 -9.89 30.61
C GLU A 33 11.22 -9.38 29.45
N LEU A 34 11.53 -8.08 29.47
CA LEU A 34 12.39 -7.43 28.48
C LEU A 34 13.87 -7.72 28.78
N THR A 35 14.26 -8.98 28.68
CA THR A 35 15.64 -9.44 28.86
C THR A 35 16.48 -9.16 27.61
N GLU A 36 17.80 -9.12 27.77
CA GLU A 36 18.75 -8.94 26.66
C GLU A 36 18.53 -9.97 25.54
N GLU A 37 18.32 -11.24 25.91
CA GLU A 37 18.03 -12.32 24.95
C GLU A 37 16.72 -12.11 24.20
N PHE A 38 15.68 -11.59 24.86
CA PHE A 38 14.41 -11.28 24.21
C PHE A 38 14.57 -10.11 23.24
N ILE A 39 15.28 -9.05 23.66
CA ILE A 39 15.46 -7.83 22.86
C ILE A 39 16.31 -8.10 21.61
N LYS A 40 17.36 -8.92 21.73
CA LYS A 40 18.21 -9.32 20.59
C LYS A 40 17.45 -10.01 19.47
N ARG A 41 16.31 -10.67 19.76
CA ARG A 41 15.43 -11.28 18.74
C ARG A 41 14.76 -10.26 17.81
N PHE A 42 14.71 -8.99 18.20
CA PHE A 42 14.16 -7.91 17.39
C PHE A 42 15.24 -7.15 16.59
N GLY A 43 16.46 -7.71 16.47
CA GLY A 43 17.55 -7.09 15.71
C GLY A 43 18.27 -5.95 16.46
N VAL A 44 18.04 -5.83 17.77
CA VAL A 44 18.66 -4.81 18.63
C VAL A 44 19.90 -5.41 19.28
N GLU A 45 21.07 -5.17 18.67
CA GLU A 45 22.34 -5.82 19.03
C GLU A 45 22.79 -5.54 20.47
N ASP A 46 22.54 -4.33 20.97
CA ASP A 46 22.89 -3.90 22.32
C ASP A 46 22.00 -4.52 23.41
N GLY A 47 20.92 -5.21 23.00
CA GLY A 47 19.96 -5.88 23.89
C GLY A 47 19.30 -4.94 24.90
N SER A 48 19.30 -3.62 24.65
CA SER A 48 18.84 -2.64 25.63
C SER A 48 17.38 -2.25 25.41
N VAL A 49 16.65 -2.00 26.51
CA VAL A 49 15.26 -1.52 26.44
C VAL A 49 15.20 -0.15 25.74
N ALA A 50 16.24 0.67 25.90
CA ALA A 50 16.36 1.95 25.22
C ALA A 50 16.50 1.77 23.69
N GLY A 51 17.36 0.84 23.26
CA GLY A 51 17.53 0.46 21.86
C GLY A 51 16.25 -0.08 21.24
N LEU A 52 15.55 -0.98 21.94
CA LEU A 52 14.26 -1.49 21.49
C LEU A 52 13.21 -0.38 21.32
N ARG A 53 13.12 0.54 22.29
CA ARG A 53 12.19 1.69 22.20
C ARG A 53 12.53 2.64 21.06
N ALA A 54 13.82 2.87 20.80
CA ALA A 54 14.26 3.72 19.71
C ALA A 54 13.91 3.10 18.35
N GLU A 55 14.15 1.80 18.18
CA GLU A 55 13.84 1.10 16.94
C GLU A 55 12.33 1.02 16.69
N VAL A 56 11.53 0.69 17.71
CA VAL A 56 10.07 0.72 17.62
C VAL A 56 9.56 2.12 17.27
N ARG A 57 10.10 3.18 17.89
CA ARG A 57 9.73 4.56 17.56
C ARG A 57 10.05 4.91 16.11
N LYS A 58 11.26 4.59 15.62
CA LYS A 58 11.67 4.82 14.24
C LYS A 58 10.73 4.12 13.25
N ASN A 59 10.35 2.88 13.55
CA ASN A 59 9.40 2.12 12.74
C ASN A 59 8.01 2.78 12.74
N MET A 60 7.51 3.20 13.91
CA MET A 60 6.24 3.94 14.03
C MET A 60 6.27 5.28 13.29
N GLU A 61 7.36 6.04 13.35
CA GLU A 61 7.53 7.32 12.63
C GLU A 61 7.52 7.12 11.11
N ARG A 62 8.15 6.04 10.61
CA ARG A 62 8.12 5.66 9.19
C ARG A 62 6.70 5.30 8.74
N GLU A 63 6.01 4.46 9.50
CA GLU A 63 4.61 4.11 9.23
C GLU A 63 3.69 5.34 9.27
N LEU A 64 3.87 6.21 10.25
CA LEU A 64 3.12 7.46 10.40
C LEU A 64 3.32 8.36 9.18
N LYS A 65 4.57 8.58 8.74
CA LYS A 65 4.89 9.37 7.55
C LYS A 65 4.19 8.79 6.31
N GLY A 66 4.24 7.47 6.14
CA GLY A 66 3.54 6.76 5.06
C GLY A 66 2.01 6.94 5.13
N ALA A 67 1.42 6.80 6.32
CA ALA A 67 -0.02 6.92 6.53
C ALA A 67 -0.54 8.34 6.26
N VAL A 68 0.15 9.37 6.76
CA VAL A 68 -0.19 10.78 6.48
C VAL A 68 -0.13 11.04 4.98
N ARG A 69 0.96 10.62 4.34
CA ARG A 69 1.15 10.78 2.91
C ARG A 69 0.06 10.08 2.10
N ASN A 70 -0.27 8.83 2.44
CA ASN A 70 -1.32 8.07 1.76
C ASN A 70 -2.71 8.69 1.93
N ARG A 71 -3.01 9.23 3.12
CA ARG A 71 -4.28 9.92 3.38
C ARG A 71 -4.39 11.18 2.54
N VAL A 72 -3.38 12.05 2.58
CA VAL A 72 -3.36 13.30 1.80
C VAL A 72 -3.43 12.99 0.29
N LYS A 73 -2.64 12.02 -0.18
CA LYS A 73 -2.68 11.53 -1.56
C LYS A 73 -4.08 11.05 -1.96
N SER A 74 -4.72 10.24 -1.11
CA SER A 74 -6.06 9.71 -1.39
C SER A 74 -7.09 10.84 -1.50
N GLN A 75 -7.05 11.84 -0.61
CA GLN A 75 -7.93 13.00 -0.66
C GLN A 75 -7.69 13.86 -1.90
N ALA A 76 -6.43 14.08 -2.28
CA ALA A 76 -6.09 14.84 -3.48
C ALA A 76 -6.58 14.13 -4.75
N ILE A 77 -6.34 12.82 -4.85
CA ILE A 77 -6.81 12.01 -5.98
C ILE A 77 -8.33 11.97 -6.03
N GLU A 78 -9.01 11.73 -4.91
CA GLU A 78 -10.46 11.70 -4.86
C GLU A 78 -11.08 13.05 -5.24
N GLY A 79 -10.51 14.15 -4.76
CA GLY A 79 -10.91 15.50 -5.15
C GLY A 79 -10.69 15.75 -6.65
N LEU A 80 -9.57 15.29 -7.20
CA LEU A 80 -9.24 15.43 -8.62
C LEU A 80 -10.23 14.65 -9.49
N VAL A 81 -10.55 13.41 -9.13
CA VAL A 81 -11.55 12.58 -9.83
C VAL A 81 -12.94 13.21 -9.73
N LYS A 82 -13.37 13.65 -8.54
CA LYS A 82 -14.70 14.27 -8.35
C LYS A 82 -14.86 15.58 -9.12
N ALA A 83 -13.80 16.35 -9.29
CA ALA A 83 -13.83 17.62 -10.01
C ALA A 83 -13.76 17.44 -11.54
N ASN A 84 -13.37 16.26 -12.03
CA ASN A 84 -13.15 15.99 -13.45
C ASN A 84 -13.81 14.66 -13.83
N ASP A 85 -15.07 14.73 -14.25
CA ASP A 85 -15.74 13.58 -14.83
C ASP A 85 -15.28 13.41 -16.28
N ILE A 86 -14.57 12.32 -16.57
CA ILE A 86 -14.01 12.03 -17.89
C ILE A 86 -14.47 10.67 -18.37
N ASP A 87 -14.84 10.61 -19.65
CA ASP A 87 -15.08 9.33 -20.31
C ASP A 87 -13.76 8.65 -20.62
N VAL A 88 -13.66 7.38 -20.25
CA VAL A 88 -12.46 6.58 -20.44
C VAL A 88 -12.74 5.49 -21.48
N PRO A 89 -11.87 5.32 -22.50
CA PRO A 89 -12.01 4.26 -23.49
C PRO A 89 -12.07 2.88 -22.82
N SER A 90 -13.05 2.05 -23.22
CA SER A 90 -13.22 0.70 -22.69
C SER A 90 -11.97 -0.16 -22.83
N ALA A 91 -11.21 0.01 -23.92
CA ALA A 91 -9.96 -0.71 -24.16
C ALA A 91 -8.91 -0.50 -23.05
N LEU A 92 -8.84 0.69 -22.45
CA LEU A 92 -7.93 0.95 -21.32
C LEU A 92 -8.42 0.29 -20.04
N ILE A 93 -9.74 0.29 -19.83
CA ILE A 93 -10.36 -0.39 -18.68
C ILE A 93 -10.14 -1.91 -18.80
N ASP A 94 -10.35 -2.47 -19.98
CA ASP A 94 -10.16 -3.90 -20.27
C ASP A 94 -8.70 -4.32 -19.99
N SER A 95 -7.74 -3.50 -20.44
CA SER A 95 -6.32 -3.75 -20.19
C SER A 95 -5.98 -3.73 -18.70
N GLU A 96 -6.55 -2.80 -17.94
CA GLU A 96 -6.32 -2.70 -16.48
C GLU A 96 -7.00 -3.84 -15.73
N ILE A 97 -8.18 -4.30 -16.17
CA ILE A 97 -8.85 -5.50 -15.63
C ILE A 97 -7.93 -6.72 -15.76
N ASP A 98 -7.30 -6.91 -16.91
CA ASP A 98 -6.39 -8.04 -17.12
C ASP A 98 -5.15 -7.98 -16.20
N VAL A 99 -4.63 -6.78 -15.94
CA VAL A 99 -3.57 -6.59 -14.93
C VAL A 99 -4.06 -6.98 -13.53
N LEU A 100 -5.22 -6.49 -13.12
CA LEU A 100 -5.80 -6.78 -11.81
C LEU A 100 -6.10 -8.27 -11.62
N ARG A 101 -6.60 -8.94 -12.66
CA ARG A 101 -6.83 -10.39 -12.68
C ARG A 101 -5.55 -11.18 -12.49
N ARG A 102 -4.48 -10.85 -13.23
CA ARG A 102 -3.17 -11.49 -13.08
C ARG A 102 -2.61 -11.30 -11.67
N GLN A 103 -2.73 -10.08 -11.11
CA GLN A 103 -2.31 -9.79 -9.74
C GLN A 103 -3.12 -10.58 -8.71
N ALA A 104 -4.43 -10.69 -8.89
CA ALA A 104 -5.30 -11.47 -8.01
C ALA A 104 -4.92 -12.96 -8.07
N ALA A 105 -4.78 -13.54 -9.26
CA ALA A 105 -4.38 -14.93 -9.42
C ALA A 105 -3.03 -15.24 -8.75
N GLN A 106 -2.02 -14.38 -8.95
CA GLN A 106 -0.71 -14.53 -8.29
C GLN A 106 -0.83 -14.55 -6.76
N ARG A 107 -1.67 -13.69 -6.16
CA ARG A 107 -1.89 -13.67 -4.71
C ARG A 107 -2.53 -14.95 -4.18
N PHE A 108 -3.35 -15.62 -4.99
CA PHE A 108 -4.02 -16.87 -4.63
C PHE A 108 -3.27 -18.13 -5.10
N GLY A 109 -2.05 -17.98 -5.61
CA GLY A 109 -1.24 -19.10 -6.13
C GLY A 109 -1.80 -19.71 -7.42
N GLY A 110 -2.64 -18.97 -8.15
CA GLY A 110 -3.22 -19.37 -9.41
C GLY A 110 -2.33 -19.06 -10.62
N ASN A 111 -2.63 -19.71 -11.74
CA ASN A 111 -1.93 -19.51 -13.01
C ASN A 111 -2.64 -18.51 -13.95
N GLU A 112 -2.00 -18.19 -15.08
CA GLU A 112 -2.51 -17.21 -16.05
C GLU A 112 -3.90 -17.58 -16.63
N LYS A 113 -4.22 -18.87 -16.76
CA LYS A 113 -5.55 -19.31 -17.20
C LYS A 113 -6.61 -19.02 -16.14
N GLN A 114 -6.31 -19.34 -14.88
CA GLN A 114 -7.20 -19.06 -13.76
C GLN A 114 -7.41 -17.55 -13.56
N ALA A 115 -6.44 -16.71 -13.91
CA ALA A 115 -6.60 -15.25 -13.90
C ALA A 115 -7.70 -14.78 -14.85
N LEU A 116 -7.73 -15.31 -16.08
CA LEU A 116 -8.70 -14.94 -17.11
C LEU A 116 -10.12 -15.45 -16.80
N GLU A 117 -10.24 -16.48 -15.97
CA GLU A 117 -11.51 -17.03 -15.51
C GLU A 117 -12.17 -16.19 -14.40
N LEU A 118 -11.44 -15.27 -13.76
CA LEU A 118 -12.00 -14.42 -12.71
C LEU A 118 -13.03 -13.44 -13.31
N PRO A 119 -14.24 -13.30 -12.74
CA PRO A 119 -15.26 -12.40 -13.27
C PRO A 119 -14.77 -10.97 -13.42
N ARG A 120 -15.11 -10.33 -14.55
CA ARG A 120 -14.67 -8.96 -14.88
C ARG A 120 -15.23 -7.95 -13.87
N GLU A 121 -16.47 -8.17 -13.49
CA GLU A 121 -17.30 -7.30 -12.67
C GLU A 121 -16.67 -7.06 -11.29
N LEU A 122 -15.84 -7.99 -10.82
CA LEU A 122 -15.07 -7.85 -9.57
C LEU A 122 -13.97 -6.79 -9.65
N PHE A 123 -13.51 -6.45 -10.85
CA PHE A 123 -12.37 -5.55 -11.08
C PHE A 123 -12.75 -4.27 -11.82
N GLU A 124 -13.92 -4.20 -12.43
CA GLU A 124 -14.31 -3.12 -13.34
C GLU A 124 -14.29 -1.73 -12.65
N GLU A 125 -14.90 -1.60 -11.48
CA GLU A 125 -14.89 -0.35 -10.71
C GLU A 125 -13.46 0.08 -10.33
N GLN A 126 -12.65 -0.86 -9.88
CA GLN A 126 -11.26 -0.59 -9.51
C GLN A 126 -10.42 -0.20 -10.75
N ALA A 127 -10.59 -0.91 -11.86
CA ALA A 127 -9.90 -0.65 -13.11
C ALA A 127 -10.26 0.73 -13.67
N LYS A 128 -11.57 1.04 -13.74
CA LYS A 128 -12.05 2.36 -14.17
C LYS A 128 -11.42 3.45 -13.32
N ARG A 129 -11.45 3.32 -12.00
CA ARG A 129 -10.82 4.29 -11.09
C ARG A 129 -9.34 4.46 -11.37
N ARG A 130 -8.59 3.37 -11.55
CA ARG A 130 -7.14 3.43 -11.84
C ARG A 130 -6.83 4.14 -13.15
N VAL A 131 -7.57 3.84 -14.21
CA VAL A 131 -7.37 4.48 -15.51
C VAL A 131 -7.70 5.98 -15.44
N VAL A 132 -8.82 6.36 -14.81
CA VAL A 132 -9.17 7.78 -14.60
C VAL A 132 -8.04 8.51 -13.87
N VAL A 133 -7.56 7.95 -12.76
CA VAL A 133 -6.48 8.56 -11.96
C VAL A 133 -5.19 8.68 -12.78
N GLY A 134 -4.82 7.64 -13.53
CA GLY A 134 -3.63 7.65 -14.39
C GLY A 134 -3.69 8.72 -15.47
N LEU A 135 -4.85 8.90 -16.13
CA LEU A 135 -5.05 9.93 -17.14
C LEU A 135 -4.99 11.34 -16.54
N LEU A 136 -5.64 11.57 -15.40
CA LEU A 136 -5.64 12.87 -14.73
C LEU A 136 -4.25 13.25 -14.23
N LEU A 137 -3.52 12.33 -13.59
CA LEU A 137 -2.15 12.58 -13.15
C LEU A 137 -1.19 12.76 -14.32
N GLY A 138 -1.35 11.98 -15.40
CA GLY A 138 -0.60 12.14 -16.64
C GLY A 138 -0.79 13.53 -17.25
N GLU A 139 -2.01 14.06 -17.23
CA GLU A 139 -2.32 15.40 -17.70
C GLU A 139 -1.72 16.50 -16.81
N VAL A 140 -1.70 16.31 -15.48
CA VAL A 140 -1.00 17.20 -14.54
C VAL A 140 0.50 17.21 -14.83
N ILE A 141 1.11 16.03 -15.02
CA ILE A 141 2.54 15.89 -15.35
C ILE A 141 2.84 16.62 -16.66
N ARG A 142 2.03 16.38 -17.70
CA ARG A 142 2.21 16.96 -19.03
C ARG A 142 2.10 18.49 -19.02
N THR A 143 1.03 19.02 -18.42
CA THR A 143 0.73 20.47 -18.44
C THR A 143 1.67 21.28 -17.55
N ASN A 144 2.26 20.69 -16.51
CA ASN A 144 3.25 21.35 -15.66
C ASN A 144 4.70 20.94 -16.03
N GLU A 145 4.89 20.22 -17.14
CA GLU A 145 6.19 19.77 -17.66
C GLU A 145 7.05 19.06 -16.60
N LEU A 146 6.39 18.27 -15.74
CA LEU A 146 7.06 17.62 -14.62
C LEU A 146 8.03 16.56 -15.12
N LYS A 147 9.22 16.55 -14.54
CA LYS A 147 10.27 15.54 -14.76
C LYS A 147 10.59 14.89 -13.44
N ALA A 148 10.90 13.59 -13.51
CA ALA A 148 11.31 12.83 -12.33
C ALA A 148 12.54 13.50 -11.71
N ASP A 149 12.41 13.91 -10.45
CA ASP A 149 13.54 14.42 -9.70
C ASP A 149 14.42 13.25 -9.26
N GLU A 150 15.60 13.11 -9.87
CA GLU A 150 16.54 12.04 -9.55
C GLU A 150 17.01 12.08 -8.09
N VAL A 151 17.00 13.24 -7.42
CA VAL A 151 17.31 13.34 -5.98
C VAL A 151 16.19 12.68 -5.18
N ARG A 152 14.94 12.94 -5.54
CA ARG A 152 13.77 12.30 -4.93
C ARG A 152 13.75 10.80 -5.18
N VAL A 153 14.04 10.36 -6.40
CA VAL A 153 14.14 8.94 -6.75
C VAL A 153 15.15 8.22 -5.86
N LYS A 154 16.35 8.78 -5.71
CA LYS A 154 17.37 8.23 -4.80
C LYS A 154 16.88 8.19 -3.36
N GLY A 155 16.29 9.26 -2.86
CA GLY A 155 15.74 9.32 -1.50
C GLY A 155 14.66 8.26 -1.23
N LEU A 156 13.79 7.98 -2.21
CA LEU A 156 12.78 6.92 -2.09
C LEU A 156 13.41 5.52 -2.06
N ILE A 157 14.43 5.28 -2.89
CA ILE A 157 15.16 4.01 -2.89
C ILE A 157 15.89 3.83 -1.56
N GLU A 158 16.54 4.87 -1.04
CA GLU A 158 17.21 4.85 0.26
C GLU A 158 16.24 4.60 1.42
N GLU A 159 15.08 5.27 1.44
CA GLU A 159 14.04 5.07 2.45
C GLU A 159 13.52 3.64 2.44
N MET A 160 13.24 3.09 1.26
CA MET A 160 12.82 1.70 1.10
C MET A 160 13.92 0.70 1.48
N ALA A 161 15.16 0.94 1.08
CA ALA A 161 16.31 0.10 1.41
C ALA A 161 16.64 0.09 2.90
N SER A 162 16.32 1.17 3.63
CA SER A 162 16.59 1.29 5.07
C SER A 162 15.87 0.27 5.95
N ALA A 163 14.85 -0.42 5.42
CA ALA A 163 14.13 -1.47 6.11
C ALA A 163 14.81 -2.85 6.00
N TYR A 164 15.86 -2.98 5.19
CA TYR A 164 16.59 -4.23 4.96
C TYR A 164 17.90 -4.28 5.77
N GLU A 165 18.41 -5.48 6.00
CA GLU A 165 19.68 -5.72 6.72
C GLU A 165 20.88 -5.13 5.97
N ASP A 166 20.91 -5.24 4.63
CA ASP A 166 21.90 -4.58 3.78
C ASP A 166 21.25 -3.58 2.80
N PRO A 167 21.11 -2.30 3.21
CA PRO A 167 20.56 -1.27 2.34
C PRO A 167 21.40 -1.01 1.08
N LYS A 168 22.72 -1.25 1.11
CA LYS A 168 23.60 -0.93 -0.02
C LYS A 168 23.36 -1.89 -1.19
N GLU A 169 23.21 -3.17 -0.89
CA GLU A 169 22.88 -4.18 -1.90
C GLU A 169 21.53 -3.87 -2.57
N VAL A 170 20.53 -3.43 -1.80
CA VAL A 170 19.21 -3.06 -2.34
C VAL A 170 19.32 -1.83 -3.26
N ILE A 171 20.04 -0.79 -2.84
CA ILE A 171 20.25 0.41 -3.67
C ILE A 171 20.97 0.05 -4.98
N GLU A 172 22.00 -0.80 -4.91
CA GLU A 172 22.75 -1.25 -6.08
C GLU A 172 21.89 -2.10 -7.02
N PHE A 173 21.05 -2.99 -6.47
CA PHE A 173 20.10 -3.80 -7.22
C PHE A 173 19.12 -2.93 -8.03
N TYR A 174 18.54 -1.90 -7.41
CA TYR A 174 17.69 -0.94 -8.12
C TYR A 174 18.48 -0.20 -9.20
N SER A 175 19.66 0.31 -8.85
CA SER A 175 20.50 1.10 -9.77
C SER A 175 20.93 0.33 -11.02
N LYS A 176 21.13 -0.99 -10.91
CA LYS A 176 21.49 -1.88 -12.04
C LYS A 176 20.30 -2.29 -12.90
N ASN A 177 19.08 -2.14 -12.41
CA ASN A 177 17.88 -2.55 -13.13
C ASN A 177 17.11 -1.33 -13.64
N LYS A 178 17.18 -1.11 -14.96
CA LYS A 178 16.52 0.02 -15.62
C LYS A 178 15.01 0.04 -15.37
N GLU A 179 14.35 -1.11 -15.40
CA GLU A 179 12.90 -1.20 -15.20
C GLU A 179 12.51 -0.79 -13.77
N LEU A 180 13.28 -1.24 -12.77
CA LEU A 180 13.06 -0.84 -11.38
C LEU A 180 13.30 0.66 -11.18
N MET A 181 14.34 1.22 -11.80
CA MET A 181 14.59 2.67 -11.77
C MET A 181 13.46 3.47 -12.41
N ASP A 182 12.96 3.03 -13.57
CA ASP A 182 11.87 3.70 -14.26
C ASP A 182 10.56 3.61 -13.46
N ASN A 183 10.31 2.50 -12.78
CA ASN A 183 9.21 2.39 -11.81
C ASN A 183 9.37 3.40 -10.66
N MET A 184 10.56 3.55 -10.11
CA MET A 184 10.81 4.53 -9.04
C MET A 184 10.69 5.98 -9.53
N ARG A 185 11.08 6.27 -10.78
CA ARG A 185 10.83 7.57 -11.42
C ARG A 185 9.35 7.87 -11.54
N ASN A 186 8.54 6.87 -11.91
CA ASN A 186 7.08 7.03 -11.98
C ASN A 186 6.48 7.32 -10.60
N VAL A 187 6.94 6.64 -9.54
CA VAL A 187 6.51 6.92 -8.16
C VAL A 187 6.88 8.35 -7.75
N ALA A 188 8.11 8.79 -8.02
CA ALA A 188 8.55 10.15 -7.72
C ALA A 188 7.74 11.21 -8.49
N LEU A 189 7.50 10.98 -9.79
CA LEU A 189 6.66 11.85 -10.62
C LEU A 189 5.23 11.95 -10.10
N GLU A 190 4.66 10.83 -9.66
CA GLU A 190 3.33 10.80 -9.09
C GLU A 190 3.24 11.66 -7.82
N GLU A 191 4.24 11.57 -6.94
CA GLU A 191 4.34 12.44 -5.75
C GLU A 191 4.45 13.91 -6.13
N GLN A 192 5.31 14.24 -7.10
CA GLN A 192 5.46 15.61 -7.60
C GLN A 192 4.15 16.14 -8.17
N ALA A 193 3.40 15.32 -8.90
CA ALA A 193 2.11 15.69 -9.45
C ALA A 193 1.07 15.97 -8.34
N ILE A 194 1.04 15.13 -7.29
CA ILE A 194 0.16 15.35 -6.14
C ILE A 194 0.54 16.65 -5.41
N GLU A 195 1.81 16.95 -5.24
CA GLU A 195 2.26 18.22 -4.63
C GLU A 195 1.77 19.44 -5.43
N VAL A 196 1.80 19.38 -6.76
CA VAL A 196 1.24 20.43 -7.62
C VAL A 196 -0.26 20.59 -7.42
N VAL A 197 -1.00 19.48 -7.26
CA VAL A 197 -2.44 19.51 -6.95
C VAL A 197 -2.68 20.13 -5.57
N LEU A 198 -1.90 19.73 -4.56
CA LEU A 198 -2.02 20.24 -3.19
C LEU A 198 -1.69 21.74 -3.09
N ALA A 199 -0.71 22.23 -3.85
CA ALA A 199 -0.36 23.64 -3.91
C ALA A 199 -1.52 24.53 -4.41
N LYS A 200 -2.47 23.96 -5.15
CA LYS A 200 -3.68 24.64 -5.64
C LYS A 200 -4.93 24.28 -4.83
N ALA A 201 -4.82 23.33 -3.90
CA ALA A 201 -5.91 22.88 -3.05
C ALA A 201 -6.03 23.72 -1.78
N LYS A 202 -7.21 23.70 -1.16
CA LYS A 202 -7.41 24.26 0.18
C LYS A 202 -6.96 23.24 1.22
N VAL A 203 -5.72 23.38 1.69
CA VAL A 203 -5.14 22.50 2.72
C VAL A 203 -5.45 23.06 4.11
N SER A 204 -5.84 22.19 5.04
CA SER A 204 -6.03 22.55 6.45
C SER A 204 -5.38 21.48 7.33
N GLU A 205 -4.75 21.90 8.42
CA GLU A 205 -4.14 21.01 9.38
C GLU A 205 -5.13 20.63 10.47
N LYS A 206 -5.18 19.34 10.83
CA LYS A 206 -6.02 18.83 11.91
C LYS A 206 -5.19 17.94 12.82
N ALA A 207 -5.06 18.35 14.08
CA ALA A 207 -4.47 17.52 15.12
C ALA A 207 -5.23 16.18 15.22
N THR A 208 -4.49 15.08 15.07
CA THR A 208 -5.01 13.70 15.07
C THR A 208 -4.01 12.82 15.80
N SER A 209 -4.48 11.84 16.57
CA SER A 209 -3.61 10.89 17.25
C SER A 209 -3.06 9.83 16.30
N PHE A 210 -1.93 9.20 16.67
CA PHE A 210 -1.35 8.09 15.91
C PHE A 210 -2.38 6.96 15.68
N ASN A 211 -3.09 6.56 16.75
CA ASN A 211 -4.08 5.49 16.67
C ASN A 211 -5.25 5.83 15.73
N GLU A 212 -5.73 7.07 15.75
CA GLU A 212 -6.81 7.51 14.85
C GLU A 212 -6.39 7.57 13.39
N LEU A 213 -5.10 7.81 13.11
CA LEU A 213 -4.58 7.80 11.75
C LEU A 213 -4.34 6.37 11.25
N MET A 214 -3.79 5.51 12.09
CA MET A 214 -3.43 4.14 11.72
C MET A 214 -4.63 3.20 11.65
N ASN A 215 -5.65 3.40 12.49
CA ASN A 215 -6.85 2.54 12.54
C ASN A 215 -7.99 3.03 11.66
N GLN A 216 -7.69 3.63 10.51
CA GLN A 216 -8.72 4.03 9.56
C GLN A 216 -9.16 2.81 8.78
N GLN A 217 -10.09 2.06 9.35
CA GLN A 217 -10.96 1.19 8.57
C GLN A 217 -11.70 2.10 7.59
N ALA A 218 -11.32 2.01 6.32
CA ALA A 218 -12.08 2.56 5.20
C ALA A 218 -13.38 1.77 5.04
#